data_AF-A0A2V7XQK0-F1
#
_entry.id   AF-A0A2V7XQK0-F1
#
_cell.length_a   1.000
_cell.length_b   1.000
_cell.length_c   1.000
_cell.angle_alpha   90.00
_cell.angle_beta   90.00
_cell.angle_gamma   90.00
#
_symmetry.space_group_name_H-M   'P 1'
#
loop_
_entity.id
_entity.type
_entity.pdbx_description
1 polymer ?
#
loop_
_entity_poly.entity_id
_entity_poly.type
_entity_poly.pdbx_seq_one_letter_code
_entity_poly.pdbx_strand_id
1 'polypeptide(L)'
;MSSKYMSWADGPIRHLMTKDEMKQWKAIRSDQDAEAFIDLFWAKRDPTPETRRNEFREDFEQRVKFADANFSNGLQPGSMTDRGKVFILLGPPYRVSASAGEALKRGVVASPGNAPTNADGSLALPRPTSEPNQQYWMYAHEKKPKFITQSDFTMAFMEEGRNDWKLAHTERVNPDLIFQQAANAVIISPNLTKPPVYANVAASRATSFKNPALKSAYEQFRSGDKPAIGNANLTWGEFVSGEGEHFVSAQVYVPAGGVVAPDQKV
;
A
#
# COMPACT_ATOMS: atom_id res chain seq x y z
N MET A 1 27.31 10.96 0.84
CA MET A 1 26.02 10.29 0.58
C MET A 1 25.81 10.27 -0.92
N SER A 2 25.49 9.13 -1.50
CA SER A 2 25.24 8.95 -2.94
C SER A 2 23.90 9.54 -3.36
N SER A 3 23.75 9.76 -4.66
CA SER A 3 22.50 10.24 -5.28
C SER A 3 21.30 9.34 -4.98
N LYS A 4 21.53 8.03 -4.77
CA LYS A 4 20.50 7.04 -4.39
C LYS A 4 19.71 7.48 -3.17
N TYR A 5 20.41 8.00 -2.16
CA TYR A 5 19.79 8.34 -0.89
C TYR A 5 19.50 9.83 -0.75
N MET A 6 20.22 10.72 -1.43
CA MET A 6 20.04 12.17 -1.31
C MET A 6 18.58 12.63 -1.48
N SER A 7 17.83 12.02 -2.40
CA SER A 7 16.44 12.39 -2.70
C SER A 7 15.38 11.56 -1.96
N TRP A 8 15.78 10.62 -1.10
CA TRP A 8 14.83 9.70 -0.45
C TRP A 8 13.77 10.45 0.37
N ALA A 9 14.17 11.50 1.09
CA ALA A 9 13.27 12.35 1.86
C ALA A 9 12.67 13.53 1.05
N ASP A 10 12.96 13.65 -0.24
CA ASP A 10 12.37 14.70 -1.10
C ASP A 10 11.02 14.26 -1.68
N GLY A 11 10.76 12.95 -1.70
CA GLY A 11 9.50 12.35 -2.15
C GLY A 11 8.41 12.28 -1.07
N PRO A 12 7.36 11.47 -1.27
CA PRO A 12 6.19 11.41 -0.38
C PRO A 12 6.51 10.89 1.02
N ILE A 13 7.65 10.22 1.21
CA ILE A 13 8.13 9.74 2.52
C ILE A 13 8.22 10.86 3.54
N ARG A 14 8.55 12.07 3.09
CA ARG A 14 8.61 13.26 3.96
C ARG A 14 7.35 13.51 4.76
N HIS A 15 6.19 13.06 4.27
CA HIS A 15 4.92 13.25 4.95
C HIS A 15 4.83 12.41 6.22
N LEU A 16 5.48 11.24 6.23
CA LEU A 16 5.54 10.33 7.39
C LEU A 16 6.63 10.69 8.41
N MET A 17 7.61 11.52 8.01
CA MET A 17 8.74 11.85 8.86
C MET A 17 8.32 12.82 9.96
N THR A 18 8.65 12.46 11.20
CA THR A 18 8.58 13.39 12.32
C THR A 18 9.64 14.50 12.18
N LYS A 19 9.49 15.58 12.93
CA LYS A 19 10.47 16.68 12.94
C LYS A 19 11.86 16.18 13.36
N ASP A 20 11.92 15.26 14.32
CA ASP A 20 13.17 14.68 14.80
C ASP A 20 13.80 13.74 13.77
N GLU A 21 13.00 12.89 13.11
CA GLU A 21 13.48 12.05 12.00
C GLU A 21 14.02 12.90 10.84
N MET A 22 13.34 13.99 10.49
CA MET A 22 13.83 14.91 9.45
C MET A 22 15.15 15.59 9.85
N LYS A 23 15.30 15.95 11.12
CA LYS A 23 16.55 16.52 11.66
C LYS A 23 17.68 15.50 11.63
N GLN A 24 17.41 14.26 12.04
CA GLN A 24 18.37 13.15 12.00
C GLN A 24 18.80 12.86 10.55
N TRP A 25 17.85 12.75 9.63
CA TRP A 25 18.11 12.53 8.21
C TRP A 25 19.03 13.61 7.62
N LYS A 26 18.76 14.89 7.93
CA LYS A 26 19.59 16.01 7.51
C LYS A 26 21.01 15.99 8.08
N ALA A 27 21.29 15.22 9.13
CA ALA A 27 22.63 15.08 9.72
C ALA A 27 23.44 13.92 9.11
N ILE A 28 22.80 12.98 8.40
CA ILE A 28 23.46 11.81 7.81
C ILE A 28 24.36 12.22 6.63
N ARG A 29 25.57 11.64 6.57
CA ARG A 29 26.57 11.96 5.53
C ARG A 29 27.08 10.73 4.76
N SER A 30 26.90 9.53 5.31
CA SER A 30 27.35 8.27 4.70
C SER A 30 26.15 7.45 4.18
N ASP A 31 26.42 6.57 3.21
CA ASP A 31 25.41 5.68 2.64
C ASP A 31 24.98 4.59 3.62
N GLN A 32 25.94 4.11 4.43
CA GLN A 32 25.70 3.11 5.46
C GLN A 32 24.75 3.66 6.54
N ASP A 33 24.97 4.88 7.02
CA ASP A 33 24.10 5.51 8.01
C ASP A 33 22.71 5.81 7.42
N ALA A 34 22.64 6.14 6.13
CA ALA A 34 21.38 6.36 5.43
C ALA A 34 20.55 5.08 5.32
N GLU A 35 21.18 3.98 4.92
CA GLU A 35 20.53 2.67 4.83
C GLU A 35 20.04 2.21 6.21
N ALA A 36 20.89 2.30 7.23
CA ALA A 36 20.50 1.98 8.61
C ALA A 36 19.33 2.84 9.12
N PHE A 37 19.30 4.13 8.76
CA PHE A 37 18.17 5.00 9.09
C PHE A 37 16.88 4.57 8.38
N ILE A 38 16.94 4.28 7.07
CA ILE A 38 15.78 3.88 6.27
C ILE A 38 15.20 2.56 6.80
N ASP A 39 16.06 1.58 7.10
CA ASP A 39 15.62 0.29 7.63
C ASP A 39 14.95 0.46 8.99
N LEU A 40 15.53 1.26 9.88
CA LEU A 40 14.95 1.53 11.19
C LEU A 40 13.65 2.34 11.08
N PHE A 41 13.58 3.29 10.16
CA PHE A 41 12.40 4.12 9.89
C PHE A 41 11.18 3.27 9.54
N TRP A 42 11.36 2.27 8.69
CA TRP A 42 10.30 1.34 8.32
C TRP A 42 10.01 0.31 9.41
N ALA A 43 11.04 -0.25 10.04
CA ALA A 43 10.87 -1.22 11.12
C ALA A 43 10.08 -0.65 12.31
N LYS A 44 10.24 0.64 12.62
CA LYS A 44 9.47 1.33 13.66
C LYS A 44 7.97 1.41 13.37
N ARG A 45 7.57 1.25 12.10
CA ARG A 45 6.20 1.39 11.59
C ARG A 45 5.61 0.04 11.15
N ASP A 46 6.34 -1.06 11.35
CA ASP A 46 5.95 -2.40 10.92
C ASP A 46 5.00 -3.08 11.93
N PRO A 47 3.71 -3.30 11.60
CA PRO A 47 2.73 -3.98 12.48
C PRO A 47 3.11 -5.42 12.81
N THR A 48 3.87 -6.06 11.94
CA THR A 48 4.18 -7.49 11.98
C THR A 48 5.69 -7.68 11.84
N PRO A 49 6.48 -7.23 12.84
CA PRO A 49 7.94 -7.24 12.79
C PRO A 49 8.55 -8.65 12.83
N GLU A 50 7.72 -9.69 12.93
CA GLU A 50 8.10 -11.09 12.80
C GLU A 50 8.28 -11.51 11.33
N THR A 51 7.70 -10.76 10.39
CA THR A 51 7.80 -11.02 8.96
C THR A 51 8.68 -9.98 8.26
N ARG A 52 9.40 -10.40 7.21
CA ARG A 52 10.22 -9.47 6.39
C ARG A 52 9.37 -8.46 5.63
N ARG A 53 8.12 -8.83 5.37
CA ARG A 53 7.15 -7.98 4.72
C ARG A 53 6.73 -6.90 5.72
N ASN A 54 6.67 -5.66 5.25
CA ASN A 54 6.17 -4.54 6.05
C ASN A 54 4.87 -4.05 5.41
N GLU A 55 3.76 -4.45 5.99
CA GLU A 55 2.40 -4.19 5.52
C GLU A 55 2.11 -2.69 5.48
N PHE A 56 2.63 -1.94 6.45
CA PHE A 56 2.47 -0.49 6.48
C PHE A 56 3.17 0.20 5.31
N ARG A 57 4.39 -0.25 4.98
CA ARG A 57 5.13 0.26 3.82
C ARG A 57 4.38 -0.02 2.52
N GLU A 58 3.82 -1.21 2.35
CA GLU A 58 3.03 -1.55 1.17
C GLU A 58 1.76 -0.71 1.05
N ASP A 59 1.01 -0.53 2.14
CA ASP A 59 -0.17 0.35 2.18
C ASP A 59 0.21 1.79 1.84
N PHE A 60 1.32 2.29 2.39
CA PHE A 60 1.85 3.61 2.04
C PHE A 60 2.18 3.72 0.55
N GLU A 61 2.89 2.74 -0.03
CA GLU A 61 3.21 2.72 -1.47
C GLU A 61 1.95 2.67 -2.35
N GLN A 62 0.90 1.96 -1.90
CA GLN A 62 -0.41 1.96 -2.57
C GLN A 62 -1.10 3.33 -2.51
N ARG A 63 -1.06 4.01 -1.35
CA ARG A 63 -1.61 5.36 -1.20
C ARG A 63 -0.87 6.39 -2.05
N VAL A 64 0.45 6.27 -2.17
CA VAL A 64 1.26 7.11 -3.06
C VAL A 64 0.82 6.93 -4.51
N LYS A 65 0.74 5.67 -4.99
CA LYS A 65 0.27 5.37 -6.35
C LYS A 65 -1.14 5.92 -6.61
N PHE A 66 -2.05 5.74 -5.65
CA PHE A 66 -3.39 6.30 -5.74
C PHE A 66 -3.36 7.83 -5.81
N ALA A 67 -2.59 8.47 -4.93
CA ALA A 67 -2.47 9.92 -4.91
C ALA A 67 -1.91 10.46 -6.22
N ASP A 68 -0.86 9.84 -6.78
CA ASP A 68 -0.26 10.23 -8.05
C ASP A 68 -1.24 10.12 -9.22
N ALA A 69 -2.07 9.08 -9.24
CA ALA A 69 -3.10 8.88 -10.27
C ALA A 69 -4.27 9.88 -10.17
N ASN A 70 -4.65 10.29 -8.95
CA ASN A 70 -5.90 11.03 -8.72
C ASN A 70 -5.71 12.53 -8.42
N PHE A 71 -4.55 12.94 -7.89
CA PHE A 71 -4.35 14.29 -7.38
C PHE A 71 -3.25 15.08 -8.09
N SER A 72 -2.65 14.53 -9.15
CA SER A 72 -1.65 15.25 -9.94
C SER A 72 -2.23 16.54 -10.56
N ASN A 73 -1.42 17.59 -10.59
CA ASN A 73 -1.77 18.90 -11.15
C ASN A 73 -0.93 19.23 -12.41
N GLY A 74 -0.24 18.24 -12.98
CA GLY A 74 0.62 18.40 -14.15
C GLY A 74 1.99 19.05 -13.87
N LEU A 75 2.16 19.73 -12.72
CA LEU A 75 3.45 20.28 -12.28
C LEU A 75 4.20 19.34 -11.34
N GLN A 76 3.46 18.64 -10.46
CA GLN A 76 4.02 17.68 -9.51
C GLN A 76 3.17 16.41 -9.41
N PRO A 77 3.77 15.28 -9.01
CA PRO A 77 3.03 14.06 -8.70
C PRO A 77 1.96 14.33 -7.64
N GLY A 78 0.83 13.65 -7.74
CA GLY A 78 -0.30 13.86 -6.83
C GLY A 78 0.04 13.59 -5.37
N SER A 79 0.95 12.66 -5.07
CA SER A 79 1.49 12.40 -3.73
C SER A 79 2.26 13.57 -3.11
N MET A 80 2.68 14.53 -3.92
CA MET A 80 3.34 15.78 -3.48
C MET A 80 2.38 16.95 -3.33
N THR A 81 1.12 16.80 -3.73
CA THR A 81 0.07 17.82 -3.53
C THR A 81 -0.53 17.77 -2.13
N ASP A 82 -1.25 18.81 -1.71
CA ASP A 82 -1.90 18.85 -0.40
C ASP A 82 -2.98 17.77 -0.24
N ARG A 83 -3.77 17.51 -1.30
CA ARG A 83 -4.74 16.39 -1.30
C ARG A 83 -4.04 15.04 -1.19
N GLY A 84 -2.92 14.86 -1.89
CA GLY A 84 -2.11 13.65 -1.78
C GLY A 84 -1.54 13.46 -0.39
N LYS A 85 -0.97 14.52 0.22
CA LYS A 85 -0.47 14.50 1.59
C LYS A 85 -1.55 14.07 2.59
N VAL A 86 -2.74 14.70 2.51
CA VAL A 86 -3.88 14.36 3.38
C VAL A 86 -4.30 12.90 3.18
N PHE A 87 -4.42 12.45 1.94
CA PHE A 87 -4.80 11.07 1.62
C PHE A 87 -3.77 10.03 2.09
N ILE A 88 -2.48 10.31 1.92
CA ILE A 88 -1.40 9.42 2.37
C ILE A 88 -1.46 9.28 3.89
N LEU A 89 -1.61 10.40 4.62
CA LEU A 89 -1.59 10.39 6.09
C LEU A 89 -2.86 9.87 6.73
N LEU A 90 -4.03 10.23 6.18
CA LEU A 90 -5.32 9.96 6.82
C LEU A 90 -6.14 8.90 6.09
N GLY A 91 -5.76 8.56 4.86
CA GLY A 91 -6.54 7.65 4.01
C GLY A 91 -7.79 8.29 3.44
N PRO A 92 -8.69 7.46 2.91
CA PRO A 92 -9.91 7.93 2.30
C PRO A 92 -10.79 8.66 3.32
N PRO A 93 -11.37 9.82 2.95
CA PRO A 93 -12.35 10.47 3.79
C PRO A 93 -13.65 9.67 3.85
N TYR A 94 -14.42 9.87 4.91
CA TYR A 94 -15.77 9.31 5.02
C TYR A 94 -16.73 9.92 3.98
N ARG A 95 -16.63 11.24 3.76
CA ARG A 95 -17.44 11.95 2.77
C ARG A 95 -16.61 13.04 2.08
N VAL A 96 -16.87 13.23 0.78
CA VAL A 96 -16.39 14.37 0.01
C VAL A 96 -17.58 15.23 -0.39
N SER A 97 -17.47 16.56 -0.25
CA SER A 97 -18.51 17.51 -0.66
C SER A 97 -17.90 18.73 -1.33
N ALA A 98 -18.69 19.39 -2.18
CA ALA A 98 -18.34 20.61 -2.87
C ALA A 98 -18.60 21.86 -1.98
N SER A 99 -19.57 21.82 -1.07
CA SER A 99 -19.92 22.98 -0.24
C SER A 99 -19.83 22.68 1.26
N ALA A 100 -19.39 23.67 2.04
CA ALA A 100 -19.28 23.56 3.50
C ALA A 100 -20.63 23.20 4.18
N GLY A 101 -21.75 23.57 3.55
CA GLY A 101 -23.11 23.33 4.06
C GLY A 101 -23.69 21.96 3.72
N GLU A 102 -23.30 21.34 2.60
CA GLU A 102 -23.81 20.01 2.20
C GLU A 102 -23.22 18.87 3.02
N ALA A 103 -22.02 19.04 3.57
CA ALA A 103 -21.45 18.09 4.53
C ALA A 103 -22.35 17.89 5.77
N LEU A 104 -23.20 18.87 6.09
CA LEU A 104 -24.08 18.88 7.27
C LEU A 104 -25.59 18.76 6.93
N LYS A 105 -26.03 19.06 5.71
CA LYS A 105 -27.47 19.33 5.43
C LYS A 105 -28.28 18.26 4.70
N ARG A 106 -27.75 17.12 4.27
CA ARG A 106 -28.64 16.08 3.70
C ARG A 106 -28.27 14.66 4.11
N GLY A 107 -29.22 14.03 4.80
CA GLY A 107 -29.47 12.59 4.74
C GLY A 107 -29.90 12.16 3.34
N VAL A 108 -29.08 12.44 2.31
CA VAL A 108 -29.10 11.62 1.11
C VAL A 108 -28.49 10.30 1.54
N VAL A 109 -29.35 9.28 1.59
CA VAL A 109 -28.98 7.89 1.80
C VAL A 109 -28.04 7.48 0.67
N ALA A 110 -26.74 7.70 0.85
CA ALA A 110 -25.76 6.78 0.30
C ALA A 110 -25.91 5.50 1.15
N SER A 111 -26.20 4.38 0.49
CA SER A 111 -26.36 3.08 1.14
C SER A 111 -25.30 2.86 2.23
N PRO A 112 -25.68 2.32 3.39
CA PRO A 112 -24.78 2.17 4.52
C PRO A 112 -23.66 1.21 4.14
N GLY A 113 -22.41 1.67 4.08
CA GLY A 113 -21.26 0.76 4.10
C GLY A 113 -19.96 1.25 3.46
N ASN A 114 -20.01 1.95 2.32
CA ASN A 114 -18.82 2.11 1.49
C ASN A 114 -18.39 3.58 1.39
N ALA A 115 -17.07 3.82 1.51
CA ALA A 115 -16.44 5.01 0.95
C ALA A 115 -16.94 5.18 -0.49
N PRO A 116 -17.10 6.39 -1.04
CA PRO A 116 -17.60 6.52 -2.39
C PRO A 116 -16.67 5.72 -3.30
N THR A 117 -17.20 4.70 -3.96
CA THR A 117 -16.47 3.80 -4.85
C THR A 117 -17.14 3.77 -6.21
N ASN A 118 -16.35 3.79 -7.28
CA ASN A 118 -16.79 3.54 -8.64
C ASN A 118 -17.36 2.11 -8.73
N ALA A 119 -18.02 1.79 -9.85
CA ALA A 119 -18.61 0.46 -10.07
C ALA A 119 -17.58 -0.69 -10.02
N ASP A 120 -16.29 -0.40 -10.14
CA ASP A 120 -15.17 -1.33 -10.03
C ASP A 120 -14.59 -1.44 -8.60
N GLY A 121 -15.22 -0.80 -7.61
CA GLY A 121 -14.75 -0.79 -6.21
C GLY A 121 -13.61 0.17 -5.91
N SER A 122 -13.09 0.92 -6.90
CA SER A 122 -12.09 1.97 -6.68
C SER A 122 -12.72 3.20 -6.03
N LEU A 123 -12.01 3.96 -5.19
CA LEU A 123 -12.57 5.17 -4.55
C LEU A 123 -13.03 6.20 -5.61
N ALA A 124 -14.33 6.46 -5.68
CA ALA A 124 -14.95 7.53 -6.44
C ALA A 124 -14.80 8.85 -5.69
N LEU A 125 -13.76 9.61 -5.99
CA LEU A 125 -13.69 11.01 -5.57
C LEU A 125 -14.43 11.84 -6.62
N PRO A 126 -15.56 12.50 -6.27
CA PRO A 126 -16.26 13.33 -7.23
C PRO A 126 -15.29 14.41 -7.73
N ARG A 127 -14.99 14.39 -9.03
CA ARG A 127 -14.33 15.52 -9.68
C ARG A 127 -15.38 16.64 -9.73
N PRO A 128 -15.12 17.82 -9.15
CA PRO A 128 -16.13 18.86 -9.09
C PRO A 128 -16.58 19.22 -10.50
N THR A 129 -17.82 18.88 -10.82
CA THR A 129 -18.49 19.31 -12.05
C THR A 129 -19.14 20.65 -11.74
N SER A 130 -18.62 21.71 -12.35
CA SER A 130 -19.10 23.11 -12.29
C SER A 130 -19.19 23.71 -10.88
N GLU A 131 -18.07 24.30 -10.45
CA GLU A 131 -17.83 25.21 -9.32
C GLU A 131 -18.59 24.97 -8.02
N PRO A 132 -17.84 24.52 -7.01
CA PRO A 132 -17.02 25.49 -6.31
C PRO A 132 -15.55 25.14 -6.42
N ASN A 133 -14.72 26.17 -6.44
CA ASN A 133 -13.29 26.14 -6.18
C ASN A 133 -12.92 25.58 -4.79
N GLN A 134 -13.80 24.80 -4.16
CA GLN A 134 -13.65 24.26 -2.82
C GLN A 134 -14.08 22.79 -2.79
N GLN A 135 -13.38 22.01 -1.97
CA GLN A 135 -13.70 20.62 -1.71
C GLN A 135 -13.49 20.33 -0.22
N TYR A 136 -14.43 19.61 0.37
CA TYR A 136 -14.47 19.32 1.80
C TYR A 136 -14.39 17.82 2.01
N TRP A 137 -13.38 17.36 2.76
CA TRP A 137 -13.15 15.95 3.09
C TRP A 137 -13.45 15.74 4.57
N MET A 138 -14.55 15.08 4.86
CA MET A 138 -14.98 14.79 6.23
C MET A 138 -14.42 13.46 6.71
N TYR A 139 -13.80 13.47 7.88
CA TYR A 139 -13.33 12.29 8.61
C TYR A 139 -14.19 12.15 9.87
N ALA A 140 -15.10 11.18 9.86
CA ALA A 140 -16.10 11.00 10.91
C ALA A 140 -16.20 9.54 11.37
N HIS A 141 -16.64 9.36 12.62
CA HIS A 141 -16.99 8.06 13.21
C HIS A 141 -15.87 6.99 13.09
N GLU A 142 -16.24 5.73 12.81
CA GLU A 142 -15.34 4.56 12.71
C GLU A 142 -14.42 4.60 11.48
N LYS A 143 -14.66 5.51 10.52
CA LYS A 143 -13.89 5.62 9.27
C LYS A 143 -12.71 6.60 9.40
N LYS A 144 -12.66 7.38 10.48
CA LYS A 144 -11.46 8.14 10.88
C LYS A 144 -10.35 7.16 11.29
N PRO A 145 -9.07 7.41 10.95
CA PRO A 145 -7.98 6.61 11.49
C PRO A 145 -8.03 6.58 13.02
N LYS A 146 -8.00 5.36 13.59
CA LYS A 146 -8.18 5.15 15.04
C LYS A 146 -7.19 5.93 15.91
N PHE A 147 -6.05 6.32 15.35
CA PHE A 147 -5.04 7.10 16.04
C PHE A 147 -5.32 8.61 16.14
N ILE A 148 -6.24 9.17 15.35
CA ILE A 148 -6.60 10.57 15.48
C ILE A 148 -7.55 10.70 16.67
N THR A 149 -7.15 11.41 17.71
CA THR A 149 -7.93 11.52 18.97
C THR A 149 -9.03 12.57 18.92
N GLN A 150 -8.94 13.52 17.99
CA GLN A 150 -9.92 14.61 17.83
C GLN A 150 -11.29 14.06 17.43
N SER A 151 -12.36 14.81 17.73
CA SER A 151 -13.70 14.56 17.20
C SER A 151 -13.71 14.65 15.67
N ASP A 152 -14.85 14.32 15.07
CA ASP A 152 -15.05 14.45 13.62
C ASP A 152 -14.56 15.82 13.11
N PHE A 153 -13.80 15.80 12.01
CA PHE A 153 -13.20 16.99 11.44
C PHE A 153 -13.32 16.99 9.92
N THR A 154 -13.18 18.17 9.32
CA THR A 154 -13.24 18.34 7.87
C THR A 154 -12.00 19.06 7.39
N MET A 155 -11.30 18.47 6.43
CA MET A 155 -10.24 19.13 5.68
C MET A 155 -10.87 19.89 4.51
N ALA A 156 -10.61 21.19 4.42
CA ALA A 156 -11.08 22.01 3.31
C ALA A 156 -9.93 22.22 2.32
N PHE A 157 -10.22 22.10 1.03
CA PHE A 157 -9.29 22.35 -0.06
C PHE A 157 -9.86 23.44 -0.95
N MET A 158 -9.01 24.30 -1.49
CA MET A 158 -9.37 25.34 -2.44
C MET A 158 -8.57 25.15 -3.73
N GLU A 159 -9.21 25.21 -4.90
CA GLU A 159 -8.52 25.21 -6.18
C GLU A 159 -7.99 26.61 -6.49
N GLU A 160 -6.68 26.74 -6.67
CA GLU A 160 -6.01 28.00 -7.07
C GLU A 160 -5.74 28.06 -8.59
N GLY A 161 -6.43 27.21 -9.35
CA GLY A 161 -6.29 27.05 -10.79
C GLY A 161 -5.32 25.94 -11.20
N ARG A 162 -5.41 25.53 -12.48
CA ARG A 162 -4.62 24.43 -13.06
C ARG A 162 -4.71 23.13 -12.24
N ASN A 163 -5.85 22.85 -11.61
CA ASN A 163 -6.04 21.68 -10.74
C ASN A 163 -5.05 21.64 -9.55
N ASP A 164 -4.52 22.79 -9.10
CA ASP A 164 -3.73 22.90 -7.88
C ASP A 164 -4.64 23.17 -6.70
N TRP A 165 -4.88 22.12 -5.90
CA TRP A 165 -5.77 22.17 -4.74
C TRP A 165 -4.94 22.37 -3.48
N LYS A 166 -5.08 23.53 -2.84
CA LYS A 166 -4.41 23.88 -1.59
C LYS A 166 -5.27 23.57 -0.40
N LEU A 167 -4.64 23.11 0.67
CA LEU A 167 -5.31 22.93 1.95
C LEU A 167 -5.62 24.30 2.56
N ALA A 168 -6.91 24.56 2.75
CA ALA A 168 -7.39 25.77 3.39
C ALA A 168 -7.31 25.62 4.92
N HIS A 169 -6.83 26.66 5.58
CA HIS A 169 -6.91 26.75 7.03
C HIS A 169 -8.34 27.12 7.42
N THR A 170 -8.93 26.37 8.35
CA THR A 170 -10.25 26.70 8.91
C THR A 170 -10.08 26.98 10.39
N GLU A 171 -10.91 27.85 10.97
CA GLU A 171 -10.82 28.19 12.40
C GLU A 171 -11.04 26.98 13.31
N ARG A 172 -11.70 25.92 12.81
CA ARG A 172 -12.07 24.73 13.58
C ARG A 172 -11.06 23.60 13.51
N VAL A 173 -10.16 23.61 12.52
CA VAL A 173 -9.24 22.50 12.27
C VAL A 173 -7.84 23.05 12.05
N ASN A 174 -6.89 22.61 12.87
CA ASN A 174 -5.46 22.85 12.66
C ASN A 174 -4.86 21.63 11.93
N PRO A 175 -4.61 21.70 10.61
CA PRO A 175 -4.15 20.54 9.86
C PRO A 175 -2.75 20.08 10.23
N ASP A 176 -1.88 21.01 10.65
CA ASP A 176 -0.51 20.66 11.06
C ASP A 176 -0.50 19.80 12.32
N LEU A 177 -1.40 20.06 13.26
CA LEU A 177 -1.56 19.20 14.44
C LEU A 177 -2.03 17.80 14.04
N ILE A 178 -2.97 17.70 13.09
CA ILE A 178 -3.45 16.42 12.56
C ILE A 178 -2.31 15.65 11.88
N PHE A 179 -1.51 16.32 11.05
CA PHE A 179 -0.38 15.69 10.37
C PHE A 179 0.69 15.22 11.36
N GLN A 180 0.98 15.99 12.39
CA GLN A 180 1.90 15.58 13.45
C GLN A 180 1.36 14.35 14.20
N GLN A 181 0.08 14.34 14.56
CA GLN A 181 -0.55 13.18 15.19
C GLN A 181 -0.48 11.94 14.30
N ALA A 182 -0.78 12.09 13.00
CA ALA A 182 -0.71 11.00 12.04
C ALA A 182 0.72 10.45 11.89
N ALA A 183 1.71 11.31 11.69
CA ALA A 183 3.11 10.91 11.55
C ALA A 183 3.66 10.22 12.81
N ASN A 184 3.26 10.68 14.00
CA ASN A 184 3.66 10.06 15.27
C ASN A 184 2.95 8.73 15.50
N ALA A 185 1.67 8.63 15.16
CA ALA A 185 0.87 7.46 15.49
C ALA A 185 1.19 6.22 14.67
N VAL A 186 1.73 6.38 13.46
CA VAL A 186 2.20 5.24 12.66
C VAL A 186 3.49 4.62 13.20
N ILE A 187 4.18 5.30 14.13
CA ILE A 187 5.34 4.75 14.84
C ILE A 187 4.83 3.87 15.97
N ILE A 188 4.68 2.57 15.68
CA ILE A 188 4.17 1.60 16.65
C ILE A 188 5.24 1.05 17.59
N SER A 189 6.51 1.11 17.16
CA SER A 189 7.67 0.64 17.94
C SER A 189 8.66 1.77 18.22
N PRO A 190 8.29 2.82 19.00
CA PRO A 190 9.09 4.03 19.14
C PRO A 190 10.48 3.81 19.77
N ASN A 191 10.58 2.82 20.66
CA ASN A 191 11.82 2.47 21.39
C ASN A 191 12.74 1.52 20.61
N LEU A 192 12.38 1.14 19.38
CA LEU A 192 13.24 0.30 18.54
C LEU A 192 14.52 1.05 18.16
N THR A 193 15.68 0.44 18.43
CA THR A 193 16.99 1.04 18.15
C THR A 193 17.73 0.38 17.00
N LYS A 194 17.31 -0.82 16.58
CA LYS A 194 17.84 -1.58 15.45
C LYS A 194 16.70 -2.32 14.73
N PRO A 195 16.73 -2.44 13.40
CA PRO A 195 15.76 -3.26 12.68
C PRO A 195 15.77 -4.73 13.18
N PRO A 196 14.62 -5.43 13.14
CA PRO A 196 14.58 -6.86 13.42
C PRO A 196 15.54 -7.61 12.50
N VAL A 197 16.38 -8.45 13.09
CA VAL A 197 17.17 -9.40 12.30
C VAL A 197 16.25 -10.56 12.01
N TYR A 198 15.61 -10.52 10.86
CA TYR A 198 14.93 -11.71 10.35
C TYR A 198 16.00 -12.77 10.16
N ALA A 199 15.86 -13.90 10.83
CA ALA A 199 16.67 -15.04 10.48
C ALA A 199 16.55 -15.19 8.97
N ASN A 200 17.69 -15.12 8.27
CA ASN A 200 17.82 -15.97 7.12
C ASN A 200 17.64 -17.36 7.70
N VAL A 201 16.40 -17.86 7.71
CA VAL A 201 16.21 -19.21 7.23
C VAL A 201 16.77 -19.10 5.82
N ALA A 202 18.09 -19.24 5.70
CA ALA A 202 18.73 -19.58 4.44
C ALA A 202 17.82 -20.70 3.99
N ALA A 203 17.05 -20.46 2.93
CA ALA A 203 16.10 -21.42 2.42
C ALA A 203 16.86 -22.72 2.52
N SER A 204 16.48 -23.57 3.48
CA SER A 204 17.19 -24.83 3.66
C SER A 204 16.75 -25.48 2.38
N ARG A 205 17.59 -25.37 1.34
CA ARG A 205 17.34 -26.01 0.06
C ARG A 205 17.15 -27.43 0.51
N ALA A 206 15.91 -27.89 0.52
CA ALA A 206 15.64 -29.29 0.66
C ALA A 206 16.19 -29.85 -0.63
N THR A 207 17.47 -30.22 -0.60
CA THR A 207 18.16 -30.89 -1.69
C THR A 207 17.66 -32.34 -1.81
N SER A 208 16.69 -32.73 -0.97
CA SER A 208 16.09 -34.04 -0.93
C SER A 208 14.59 -33.97 -0.67
N PHE A 209 13.83 -34.65 -1.53
CA PHE A 209 12.44 -35.01 -1.25
C PHE A 209 12.44 -36.06 -0.12
N LYS A 210 11.52 -35.93 0.85
CA LYS A 210 11.36 -36.89 1.95
C LYS A 210 10.87 -38.27 1.47
N ASN A 211 10.17 -38.31 0.33
CA ASN A 211 9.66 -39.53 -0.28
C ASN A 211 10.50 -39.89 -1.52
N PRO A 212 11.17 -41.06 -1.53
CA PRO A 212 11.93 -41.54 -2.69
C PRO A 212 11.09 -41.60 -3.97
N ALA A 213 9.80 -41.94 -3.89
CA ALA A 213 8.91 -41.99 -5.05
C ALA A 213 8.65 -40.60 -5.66
N LEU A 214 8.52 -39.56 -4.82
CA LEU A 214 8.38 -38.17 -5.28
C LEU A 214 9.68 -37.66 -5.91
N LYS A 215 10.84 -38.07 -5.38
CA LYS A 215 12.14 -37.78 -5.98
C LYS A 215 12.26 -38.39 -7.38
N SER A 216 11.94 -39.68 -7.51
CA SER A 216 11.99 -40.38 -8.79
C SER A 216 11.00 -39.81 -9.81
N ALA A 217 9.78 -39.47 -9.39
CA ALA A 217 8.79 -38.84 -10.26
C ALA A 217 9.27 -37.45 -10.75
N TYR A 218 9.85 -36.65 -9.86
CA TYR A 218 10.43 -35.35 -10.23
C TYR A 218 11.61 -35.48 -11.19
N GLU A 219 12.53 -36.42 -10.95
CA GLU A 219 13.70 -36.66 -11.81
C GLU A 219 13.27 -37.18 -13.19
N GLN A 220 12.32 -38.11 -13.26
CA GLN A 220 11.72 -38.59 -14.51
C GLN A 220 11.04 -37.45 -15.27
N PHE A 221 10.24 -36.64 -14.58
CA PHE A 221 9.55 -35.48 -15.15
C PHE A 221 10.52 -34.40 -15.66
N ARG A 222 11.65 -34.17 -14.98
CA ARG A 222 12.68 -33.22 -15.42
C ARG A 222 13.51 -33.73 -16.60
N SER A 223 13.62 -35.06 -16.72
CA SER A 223 14.40 -35.74 -17.76
C SER A 223 13.60 -36.10 -19.02
N GLY A 224 12.26 -36.06 -18.96
CA GLY A 224 11.38 -36.48 -20.03
C GLY A 224 10.73 -35.29 -20.75
N ASP A 225 10.66 -35.40 -22.08
CA ASP A 225 9.74 -34.57 -22.86
C ASP A 225 8.33 -34.68 -22.29
N LYS A 226 7.68 -33.53 -22.09
CA LYS A 226 6.36 -33.33 -21.47
C LYS A 226 5.45 -34.57 -21.56
N PRO A 227 4.97 -35.16 -20.46
CA PRO A 227 4.07 -36.30 -20.53
C PRO A 227 2.80 -35.92 -21.31
N ALA A 228 2.51 -36.66 -22.38
CA ALA A 228 1.33 -36.45 -23.21
C ALA A 228 0.10 -37.09 -22.55
N ILE A 229 -0.87 -36.27 -22.12
CA ILE A 229 -2.12 -36.74 -21.51
C ILE A 229 -3.24 -36.67 -22.57
N GLY A 230 -3.25 -37.60 -23.53
CA GLY A 230 -4.27 -37.62 -24.58
C GLY A 230 -4.42 -36.26 -25.29
N ASN A 231 -5.65 -35.73 -25.34
CA ASN A 231 -5.96 -34.41 -25.92
C ASN A 231 -5.74 -33.23 -24.94
N ALA A 232 -5.22 -33.48 -23.74
CA ALA A 232 -5.01 -32.47 -22.71
C ALA A 232 -3.58 -31.92 -22.71
N ASN A 233 -3.45 -30.65 -22.35
CA ASN A 233 -2.19 -29.96 -22.15
C ASN A 233 -1.87 -29.90 -20.65
N LEU A 234 -0.67 -30.32 -20.24
CA LEU A 234 -0.18 -30.15 -18.88
C LEU A 234 0.74 -28.93 -18.82
N THR A 235 0.40 -27.97 -17.96
CA THR A 235 1.28 -26.85 -17.58
C THR A 235 1.65 -26.99 -16.11
N TRP A 236 2.86 -26.58 -15.74
CA TRP A 236 3.27 -26.56 -14.34
C TRP A 236 4.12 -25.33 -14.04
N GLY A 237 4.13 -24.95 -12.78
CA GLY A 237 5.04 -23.93 -12.26
C GLY A 237 5.59 -24.35 -10.90
N GLU A 238 6.86 -24.02 -10.66
CA GLU A 238 7.49 -24.18 -9.36
C GLU A 238 7.24 -22.90 -8.56
N PHE A 239 6.58 -23.04 -7.41
CA PHE A 239 6.22 -21.92 -6.54
C PHE A 239 6.78 -22.11 -5.13
N VAL A 240 6.89 -20.99 -4.43
CA VAL A 240 7.25 -20.94 -3.02
C VAL A 240 6.14 -20.17 -2.31
N SER A 241 5.53 -20.77 -1.29
CA SER A 241 4.51 -20.11 -0.48
C SER A 241 5.12 -18.96 0.34
N GLY A 242 4.27 -18.09 0.89
CA GLY A 242 4.73 -17.04 1.83
C GLY A 242 5.43 -17.59 3.08
N GLU A 243 5.22 -18.88 3.39
CA GLU A 243 5.84 -19.61 4.50
C GLU A 243 7.09 -20.40 4.08
N GLY A 244 7.51 -20.30 2.80
CA GLY A 244 8.70 -20.97 2.28
C GLY A 244 8.48 -22.41 1.84
N GLU A 245 7.23 -22.86 1.76
CA GLU A 245 6.91 -24.21 1.28
C GLU A 245 7.01 -24.26 -0.25
N HIS A 246 7.84 -25.19 -0.75
CA HIS A 246 7.91 -25.47 -2.17
C HIS A 246 6.71 -26.30 -2.59
N PHE A 247 5.95 -25.81 -3.55
CA PHE A 247 4.90 -26.59 -4.20
C PHE A 247 5.02 -26.45 -5.71
N VAL A 248 4.73 -27.54 -6.42
CA VAL A 248 4.57 -27.52 -7.87
C VAL A 248 3.07 -27.47 -8.12
N SER A 249 2.59 -26.38 -8.72
CA SER A 249 1.24 -26.40 -9.25
C SER A 249 1.29 -27.06 -10.61
N ALA A 250 0.41 -28.03 -10.83
CA ALA A 250 0.21 -28.68 -12.11
C ALA A 250 -1.23 -28.42 -12.55
N GLN A 251 -1.41 -27.92 -13.76
CA GLN A 251 -2.70 -27.62 -14.35
C GLN A 251 -2.86 -28.43 -15.63
N VAL A 252 -3.95 -29.17 -15.72
CA VAL A 252 -4.33 -29.93 -16.92
C VAL A 252 -5.44 -29.16 -17.64
N TYR A 253 -5.21 -28.83 -18.91
CA TYR A 253 -6.16 -28.14 -19.78
C TYR A 253 -6.65 -29.08 -20.88
N VAL A 254 -7.97 -29.27 -21.00
CA VAL A 254 -8.59 -30.05 -22.08
C VAL A 254 -9.30 -29.09 -23.05
N PRO A 255 -8.91 -29.02 -24.34
CA PRO A 255 -9.61 -28.20 -25.33
C PRO A 255 -11.07 -28.66 -25.51
N ALA A 256 -11.97 -27.72 -25.81
CA ALA A 256 -13.39 -28.02 -26.01
C ALA A 256 -13.61 -29.09 -27.10
N GLY A 257 -14.24 -30.21 -26.73
CA GLY A 257 -14.46 -31.38 -27.59
C GLY A 257 -13.51 -32.56 -27.33
N GLY A 258 -12.48 -32.40 -26.50
CA GLY A 258 -11.61 -33.49 -26.04
C GLY A 258 -12.21 -34.25 -24.85
N VAL A 259 -12.26 -35.58 -24.93
CA VAL A 259 -12.58 -36.46 -23.79
C VAL A 259 -11.28 -37.07 -23.27
N VAL A 260 -11.01 -36.95 -21.96
CA VAL A 260 -9.93 -37.68 -21.29
C VAL A 260 -10.57 -38.84 -20.53
N ALA A 261 -10.24 -40.07 -20.92
CA ALA A 261 -10.79 -41.26 -20.27
C ALA A 261 -10.16 -41.45 -18.87
N PRO A 262 -10.92 -41.97 -17.86
CA PRO A 262 -10.44 -42.09 -16.47
C PRO A 262 -9.20 -42.98 -16.28
N ASP A 263 -8.89 -43.82 -17.27
CA ASP A 263 -7.80 -44.78 -17.29
C ASP A 263 -6.51 -44.25 -17.95
N GLN A 264 -6.53 -43.03 -18.50
CA GLN A 264 -5.32 -42.39 -19.02
C GLN A 264 -4.47 -41.84 -17.86
N LYS A 265 -3.36 -42.52 -17.57
CA LYS A 265 -2.45 -42.17 -16.49
C LYS A 265 -1.69 -40.86 -16.78
N VAL A 266 -1.65 -40.01 -15.76
CA VAL A 266 -0.77 -38.83 -15.60
C VAL A 266 0.65 -39.28 -15.27
#